data_AF-A0A3C0GBU7-F1
#
_entry.id   AF-A0A3C0GBU7-F1
#
_cell.length_a   1.000
_cell.length_b   1.000
_cell.length_c   1.000
_cell.angle_alpha   90.00
_cell.angle_beta   90.00
_cell.angle_gamma   90.00
#
_symmetry.space_group_name_H-M   'P 1'
#
loop_
_entity.id
_entity.type
_entity.pdbx_description
1 polymer ?
#
loop_
_entity_poly.entity_id
_entity_poly.type
_entity_poly.pdbx_seq_one_letter_code
_entity_poly.pdbx_strand_id
1 'polypeptide(L)'
;MLQISNKLWLALSLFALGQTLAWFQINSQFVWEWWKQHPIFAVVIYGLPTGLCFLYGVRFAYEEMGQVWGPRFLIFSMSYLTFPLLTWYFLNESMFTTKTMICVFLSMLIVGVQLF
;
A
#
# COMPACT_ATOMS: atom_id res chain seq x y z
N MET A 1 15.91 21.73 -0.55
CA MET A 1 15.49 20.87 0.58
C MET A 1 14.01 20.59 0.37
N LEU A 2 13.63 19.36 0.03
CA LEU A 2 12.23 19.00 -0.24
C LEU A 2 11.42 19.16 1.05
N GLN A 3 10.70 20.28 1.19
CA GLN A 3 9.82 20.50 2.32
C GLN A 3 8.54 19.70 2.05
N ILE A 4 8.44 18.52 2.66
CA ILE A 4 7.24 17.67 2.53
C ILE A 4 6.07 18.44 3.15
N SER A 5 5.05 18.74 2.34
CA SER A 5 3.87 19.46 2.81
C SER A 5 3.00 18.60 3.73
N ASN A 6 2.19 19.24 4.57
CA ASN A 6 1.25 18.55 5.46
C ASN A 6 0.28 17.65 4.68
N LYS A 7 -0.09 18.03 3.45
CA LYS A 7 -0.96 17.24 2.57
C LYS A 7 -0.27 15.97 2.08
N LEU A 8 1.02 16.05 1.71
CA LEU A 8 1.77 14.89 1.27
C LEU A 8 1.97 13.88 2.41
N TRP A 9 2.23 14.35 3.64
CA TRP A 9 2.24 13.47 4.81
C TRP A 9 0.90 12.77 5.03
N LEU A 10 -0.21 13.52 4.95
CA LEU A 10 -1.55 12.95 5.07
C LEU A 10 -1.83 11.91 3.98
N ALA A 11 -1.41 12.18 2.73
CA ALA A 11 -1.54 11.24 1.62
C ALA A 11 -0.76 9.94 1.90
N LEU A 12 0.49 10.04 2.36
CA LEU A 12 1.31 8.88 2.70
C LEU A 12 0.69 8.05 3.83
N SER A 13 0.16 8.70 4.87
CA SER A 13 -0.56 8.01 5.96
C SER A 13 -1.81 7.27 5.47
N LEU A 14 -2.61 7.92 4.62
CA LEU A 14 -3.79 7.30 4.01
C LEU A 14 -3.40 6.14 3.09
N PHE A 15 -2.32 6.26 2.32
CA PHE A 15 -1.82 5.17 1.49
C PHE A 15 -1.31 4.00 2.31
N ALA A 16 -0.58 4.24 3.39
CA ALA A 16 -0.16 3.19 4.32
C ALA A 16 -1.39 2.47 4.90
N LEU A 17 -2.35 3.21 5.44
CA LEU A 17 -3.58 2.64 5.99
C LEU A 17 -4.36 1.86 4.93
N GLY A 18 -4.53 2.42 3.74
CA GLY A 18 -5.22 1.78 2.62
C GLY A 18 -4.54 0.47 2.20
N GLN A 19 -3.20 0.43 2.11
CA GLN A 19 -2.46 -0.80 1.79
C GLN A 19 -2.59 -1.85 2.90
N THR A 20 -2.58 -1.44 4.17
CA THR A 20 -2.82 -2.34 5.31
C THR A 20 -4.23 -2.93 5.25
N LEU A 21 -5.25 -2.12 4.99
CA LEU A 21 -6.63 -2.60 4.86
C LEU A 21 -6.81 -3.51 3.64
N ALA A 22 -6.18 -3.17 2.50
CA ALA A 22 -6.17 -4.01 1.31
C ALA A 22 -5.52 -5.37 1.58
N TRP A 23 -4.47 -5.41 2.41
CA TRP A 23 -3.85 -6.66 2.84
C TRP A 23 -4.84 -7.54 3.60
N PHE A 24 -5.57 -6.99 4.58
CA PHE A 24 -6.61 -7.74 5.29
C PHE A 24 -7.77 -8.15 4.39
N GLN A 25 -8.17 -7.28 3.45
CA GLN A 25 -9.23 -7.56 2.48
C GLN A 25 -8.95 -8.86 1.70
N ILE A 26 -7.71 -9.06 1.26
CA ILE A 26 -7.34 -10.15 0.35
C ILE A 26 -6.79 -11.36 1.11
N ASN A 27 -5.95 -11.13 2.12
CA ASN A 27 -5.13 -12.17 2.73
C ASN A 27 -5.72 -12.77 4.01
N SER A 28 -6.79 -12.19 4.58
CA SER A 28 -7.39 -12.73 5.82
C SER A 28 -7.82 -14.20 5.69
N GLN A 29 -8.20 -14.63 4.48
CA GLN A 29 -8.53 -16.03 4.18
C GLN A 29 -7.38 -17.02 4.42
N PHE A 30 -6.14 -16.55 4.40
CA PHE A 30 -4.95 -17.38 4.60
C PHE A 30 -4.50 -17.43 6.06
N VAL A 31 -5.04 -16.54 6.91
CA VAL A 31 -4.61 -16.39 8.31
C VAL A 31 -5.63 -16.98 9.28
N TRP A 32 -6.93 -16.75 9.05
CA TRP A 32 -7.98 -17.18 9.97
C TRP A 32 -9.07 -18.00 9.28
N GLU A 33 -9.48 -19.09 9.92
CA GLU A 33 -10.44 -20.04 9.36
C GLU A 33 -11.83 -19.42 9.12
N TRP A 34 -12.25 -18.46 9.95
CA TRP A 34 -13.54 -17.79 9.74
C TRP A 34 -13.59 -17.02 8.43
N TRP A 35 -12.53 -16.26 8.13
CA TRP A 35 -12.42 -15.47 6.90
C TRP A 35 -12.28 -16.35 5.65
N LYS A 36 -11.72 -17.55 5.80
CA LYS A 36 -11.64 -18.54 4.72
C LYS A 36 -13.03 -19.04 4.28
N GLN A 37 -13.96 -19.18 5.22
CA GLN A 37 -15.35 -19.55 4.94
C GLN A 37 -16.20 -18.35 4.48
N HIS A 38 -15.76 -17.13 4.79
CA HIS A 38 -16.51 -15.88 4.56
C HIS A 38 -15.67 -14.81 3.82
N PRO A 39 -14.97 -15.12 2.71
CA PRO A 39 -14.03 -14.19 2.09
C PRO A 39 -14.71 -12.92 1.54
N ILE A 40 -15.97 -13.02 1.13
CA ILE A 40 -16.74 -11.87 0.64
C ILE A 40 -16.96 -10.82 1.73
N PHE A 41 -17.08 -11.23 3.00
CA PHE A 41 -17.18 -10.27 4.10
C PHE A 41 -15.90 -9.45 4.22
N ALA A 42 -14.71 -10.04 4.00
CA ALA A 42 -13.46 -9.30 4.02
C ALA A 42 -13.44 -8.24 2.90
N VAL A 43 -13.91 -8.61 1.71
CA VAL A 43 -14.04 -7.68 0.57
C VAL A 43 -14.96 -6.52 0.90
N VAL A 44 -16.13 -6.77 1.49
CA VAL A 44 -17.11 -5.72 1.80
C VAL A 44 -16.63 -4.83 2.94
N ILE A 45 -16.13 -5.43 4.04
CA ILE A 45 -15.74 -4.71 5.26
C ILE A 45 -14.48 -3.88 5.03
N TYR A 46 -13.47 -4.44 4.38
CA TYR A 46 -12.19 -3.75 4.16
C TYR A 46 -12.14 -2.99 2.84
N GLY A 47 -12.91 -3.38 1.82
CA GLY A 47 -12.86 -2.76 0.50
C GLY A 47 -13.35 -1.31 0.47
N LEU A 48 -14.45 -1.01 1.15
CA LEU A 48 -14.95 0.36 1.25
C LEU A 48 -13.95 1.31 1.94
N PRO A 49 -13.44 1.03 3.15
CA PRO A 49 -12.48 1.91 3.81
C PRO A 49 -11.14 1.98 3.06
N THR A 50 -10.69 0.88 2.43
CA THR A 50 -9.52 0.88 1.54
C THR A 50 -9.72 1.87 0.38
N GLY A 51 -10.88 1.80 -0.29
CA GLY A 51 -11.23 2.70 -1.38
C GLY A 51 -11.26 4.16 -0.96
N LEU A 52 -11.82 4.46 0.22
CA LEU A 52 -11.83 5.82 0.77
C LEU A 52 -10.42 6.34 1.05
N CYS A 53 -9.55 5.50 1.65
CA CYS A 53 -8.15 5.87 1.91
C CYS A 53 -7.42 6.25 0.63
N PHE A 54 -7.53 5.42 -0.42
CA PHE A 54 -6.90 5.71 -1.70
C PHE A 54 -7.52 6.90 -2.42
N LEU A 55 -8.85 7.06 -2.36
CA LEU A 55 -9.55 8.19 -2.97
C LEU A 55 -9.04 9.53 -2.40
N TYR A 56 -9.00 9.67 -1.08
CA TYR A 56 -8.53 10.90 -0.43
C TYR A 56 -7.01 11.06 -0.51
N GLY A 57 -6.25 9.98 -0.38
CA GLY A 57 -4.79 10.03 -0.50
C GLY A 57 -4.34 10.49 -1.89
N VAL A 58 -4.97 9.98 -2.96
CA VAL A 58 -4.67 10.41 -4.34
C VAL A 58 -5.02 11.87 -4.54
N ARG A 59 -6.17 12.33 -3.99
CA ARG A 59 -6.55 13.74 -4.06
C ARG A 59 -5.46 14.64 -3.47
N PHE A 60 -5.01 14.36 -2.25
CA PHE A 60 -3.99 15.18 -1.59
C PHE A 60 -2.63 15.11 -2.29
N ALA A 61 -2.20 13.94 -2.74
CA ALA A 61 -0.94 13.81 -3.46
C ALA A 61 -1.00 14.49 -4.85
N TYR A 62 -2.15 14.45 -5.52
CA TYR A 62 -2.34 15.12 -6.82
C TYR A 62 -2.27 16.64 -6.69
N GLU A 63 -2.88 17.22 -5.64
CA GLU A 63 -2.80 18.66 -5.37
C GLU A 63 -1.35 19.16 -5.23
N GLU A 64 -0.44 18.31 -4.75
CA GLU A 64 0.97 18.65 -4.54
C GLU A 64 1.85 18.34 -5.78
N MET A 65 1.49 17.30 -6.54
CA MET A 65 2.30 16.80 -7.66
C MET A 65 1.84 17.28 -9.03
N GLY A 66 0.59 17.77 -9.17
CA GLY A 66 0.02 18.24 -10.43
C GLY A 66 -0.24 17.17 -11.49
N GLN A 67 0.05 15.91 -11.21
CA GLN A 67 -0.13 14.78 -12.13
C GLN A 67 -0.57 13.52 -11.39
N VAL A 68 -1.32 12.64 -12.07
CA VAL A 68 -1.86 11.40 -11.47
C VAL A 68 -0.80 10.29 -11.37
N TRP A 69 0.25 10.35 -12.19
CA TRP A 69 1.34 9.38 -12.17
C TRP A 69 2.09 9.37 -10.84
N GLY A 70 2.40 10.56 -10.29
CA GLY A 70 3.10 10.68 -8.99
C GLY A 70 2.38 9.92 -7.86
N PRO A 71 1.11 10.24 -7.54
CA PRO A 71 0.32 9.51 -6.55
C PRO A 71 0.25 7.99 -6.81
N ARG A 72 0.12 7.57 -8.08
CA ARG A 72 0.08 6.14 -8.46
C ARG A 72 1.34 5.41 -8.03
N PHE A 73 2.51 6.02 -8.25
CA PHE A 73 3.79 5.44 -7.84
C PHE A 73 4.03 5.55 -6.34
N LEU A 74 3.59 6.63 -5.68
CA LEU A 74 3.62 6.71 -4.22
C LEU A 74 2.83 5.58 -3.55
N ILE A 75 1.62 5.27 -4.02
CA ILE A 75 0.82 4.13 -3.53
C ILE A 75 1.60 2.82 -3.66
N PHE A 76 2.26 2.63 -4.80
CA PHE A 76 3.09 1.45 -5.06
C PHE A 76 4.31 1.39 -4.13
N SER A 77 4.99 2.50 -3.88
CA SER A 77 6.08 2.53 -2.88
C SER A 77 5.57 2.15 -1.49
N MET A 78 4.42 2.69 -1.09
CA MET A 78 3.83 2.44 0.23
C MET A 78 3.37 1.00 0.44
N SER A 79 3.12 0.23 -0.62
CA SER A 79 2.84 -1.22 -0.47
C SER A 79 4.05 -1.99 0.05
N TYR A 80 5.28 -1.58 -0.30
CA TYR A 80 6.50 -2.24 0.19
C TYR A 80 6.80 -1.97 1.66
N LEU A 81 6.17 -0.95 2.25
CA LEU A 81 6.25 -0.75 3.69
C LEU A 81 5.30 -1.71 4.42
N THR A 82 4.07 -1.84 3.95
CA THR A 82 2.98 -2.50 4.70
C THR A 82 2.86 -3.98 4.37
N PHE A 83 2.91 -4.36 3.09
CA PHE A 83 2.71 -5.74 2.66
C PHE A 83 3.76 -6.68 3.25
N PRO A 84 5.08 -6.42 3.14
CA PRO A 84 6.06 -7.38 3.63
C PRO A 84 6.03 -7.53 5.16
N LEU A 85 5.74 -6.44 5.89
CA LEU A 85 5.60 -6.49 7.35
C LEU A 85 4.42 -7.37 7.78
N LEU A 86 3.25 -7.19 7.16
CA LEU A 86 2.05 -7.95 7.49
C LEU A 86 2.17 -9.41 7.07
N THR A 87 2.69 -9.69 5.87
CA THR A 87 2.90 -11.05 5.39
C THR A 87 3.93 -11.80 6.24
N TRP A 88 5.01 -11.13 6.66
CA TRP A 88 5.96 -11.73 7.59
C TRP A 88 5.32 -12.01 8.95
N TYR A 89 4.56 -11.06 9.51
CA TYR A 89 3.96 -11.21 10.83
C TYR A 89 2.85 -12.27 10.90
N PHE A 90 1.92 -12.28 9.92
CA PHE A 90 0.75 -13.16 9.96
C PHE A 90 0.93 -14.49 9.22
N LEU A 91 1.70 -14.50 8.13
CA LEU A 91 1.90 -15.69 7.30
C LEU A 91 3.29 -16.32 7.47
N ASN A 92 4.17 -15.72 8.29
CA ASN A 92 5.55 -16.16 8.49
C ASN A 92 6.38 -16.23 7.19
N GLU A 93 5.97 -15.49 6.15
CA GLU A 93 6.70 -15.43 4.89
C GLU A 93 7.75 -14.31 4.93
N SER A 94 9.02 -14.68 4.81
CA SER A 94 10.10 -13.70 4.80
C SER A 94 10.12 -12.89 3.50
N MET A 95 10.26 -11.57 3.63
CA MET A 95 10.55 -10.67 2.52
C MET A 95 11.94 -10.91 1.90
N PHE A 96 12.87 -11.47 2.67
CA PHE A 96 14.29 -11.60 2.29
C PHE A 96 14.57 -12.80 1.38
N THR A 97 13.65 -13.10 0.46
CA THR A 97 13.94 -14.02 -0.64
C THR A 97 14.61 -13.27 -1.79
N THR A 98 15.50 -13.93 -2.53
CA THR A 98 16.19 -13.32 -3.68
C THR A 98 15.19 -12.73 -4.69
N LYS A 99 14.09 -13.46 -4.98
CA LYS A 99 13.06 -13.01 -5.91
C LYS A 99 12.38 -11.72 -5.42
N THR A 100 11.95 -11.69 -4.16
CA THR A 100 11.28 -10.53 -3.57
C THR A 100 12.23 -9.33 -3.49
N MET A 101 13.48 -9.53 -3.07
CA MET A 101 14.45 -8.44 -2.96
C MET A 101 14.81 -7.83 -4.32
N ILE A 102 14.86 -8.62 -5.40
CA ILE A 102 15.01 -8.09 -6.76
C ILE A 102 13.80 -7.21 -7.13
N CYS A 103 12.58 -7.66 -6.86
CA CYS A 103 11.37 -6.87 -7.12
C CYS A 103 11.36 -5.55 -6.31
N VAL A 104 11.78 -5.60 -5.05
CA VAL A 104 11.89 -4.41 -4.19
C VAL A 104 12.93 -3.44 -4.77
N PHE A 105 14.11 -3.92 -5.14
CA PHE A 105 15.13 -3.07 -5.76
C PHE A 105 14.63 -2.42 -7.05
N LEU A 106 14.00 -3.20 -7.95
CA LEU A 106 13.41 -2.67 -9.18
C LEU A 106 12.32 -1.62 -8.88
N SER A 107 11.51 -1.83 -7.84
CA SER A 107 10.50 -0.87 -7.41
C SER A 107 11.11 0.47 -6.99
N MET A 108 12.25 0.45 -6.29
CA MET A 108 12.97 1.67 -5.88
C MET A 108 13.52 2.42 -7.08
N LEU A 109 14.00 1.71 -8.13
CA LEU A 109 14.43 2.34 -9.38
C LEU A 109 13.26 3.02 -10.10
N ILE A 110 12.11 2.36 -10.18
CA ILE A 110 10.88 2.93 -10.78
C ILE A 110 10.50 4.22 -10.06
N VAL A 111 10.53 4.22 -8.72
CA VAL A 111 10.25 5.41 -7.90
C VAL A 111 11.27 6.51 -8.16
N GLY A 112 12.56 6.17 -8.24
CA GLY A 112 13.62 7.12 -8.57
C GLY A 112 13.37 7.83 -9.91
N VAL A 113 13.05 7.08 -10.96
CA VAL A 113 12.72 7.63 -12.30
C VAL A 113 11.48 8.52 -12.29
N GLN A 114 10.57 8.35 -11.34
CA GLN A 114 9.34 9.15 -11.27
C GLN A 114 9.53 10.43 -10.44
N LEU A 115 10.60 10.51 -9.66
CA LEU A 115 10.95 11.67 -8.84
C LEU A 115 11.93 12.63 -9.54
N PHE A 116 12.70 12.17 -10.53
CA PHE A 116 13.73 12.93 -11.26
C PHE A 116 13.49 12.91 -12.77
#